data_AF-A0A7C1DK69-F1
#
_entry.id   AF-A0A7C1DK69-F1
#
_cell.length_a   1.000
_cell.length_b   1.000
_cell.length_c   1.000
_cell.angle_alpha   90.00
_cell.angle_beta   90.00
_cell.angle_gamma   90.00
#
_symmetry.space_group_name_H-M   'P 1'
#
loop_
_entity.id
_entity.type
_entity.pdbx_description
1 polymer ?
#
loop_
_entity_poly.entity_id
_entity_poly.type
_entity_poly.pdbx_seq_one_letter_code
_entity_poly.pdbx_strand_id
1 'polypeptide(L)'
;MEDAVKDHKTKKELIDELAELHSQNADLKESIAGKISAELAAEEARRYAESIVETVRAPLLVLDADLKIISANRYFYITFNVIPSETLGCFIYDVGNKQWDIPLLRELLEDILPEKEAFDDFEVAHDFQGIGHKVMLLNARQVYRKDIDARMILLAIEDVTERRRLEALLNESEERFRRLFETANDGIVLLEKGEGKITHANPAAEKLLGFTREESVGNTLQEIGVSLDLGDFHATMQNLNKNGMIMYDDVPVKTKTGEHIDTDIYLVDRARLVHAIFGTFPSVNWLKKNYEKGKRSIVWWWITLLM
;
A
#
# COMPACT_ATOMS: atom_id res chain seq x y z
N MET A 1 83.95 34.54 33.03
CA MET A 1 83.64 34.83 34.45
C MET A 1 82.97 36.18 34.48
N GLU A 2 81.81 36.39 35.06
CA GLU A 2 80.82 35.55 35.75
C GLU A 2 79.75 36.58 36.11
N ASP A 3 78.48 36.37 35.73
CA ASP A 3 77.30 36.90 36.43
C ASP A 3 76.04 36.44 35.70
N ALA A 4 75.84 35.12 35.74
CA ALA A 4 74.52 34.54 35.56
C ALA A 4 73.79 34.67 36.90
N VAL A 5 73.21 35.84 37.18
CA VAL A 5 72.23 36.01 38.26
C VAL A 5 70.99 35.22 37.85
N LYS A 6 70.99 33.92 38.17
CA LYS A 6 69.78 33.10 38.18
C LYS A 6 68.89 33.66 39.27
N ASP A 7 67.88 34.39 38.86
CA ASP A 7 66.74 34.78 39.68
C ASP A 7 66.18 33.51 40.37
N HIS A 8 66.58 33.30 41.64
CA HIS A 8 66.18 32.14 42.41
C HIS A 8 64.89 32.50 43.13
N LYS A 9 63.76 32.06 42.56
CA LYS A 9 62.46 32.14 43.23
C LYS A 9 62.60 31.67 44.67
N THR A 10 62.09 32.48 45.58
CA THR A 10 62.09 32.15 47.01
C THR A 10 61.20 30.92 47.25
N LYS A 11 61.53 30.11 48.26
CA LYS A 11 60.75 28.90 48.61
C LYS A 11 59.25 29.16 48.75
N LYS A 12 58.85 30.36 49.20
CA LYS A 12 57.46 30.79 49.31
C LYS A 12 56.79 30.98 47.95
N GLU A 13 57.45 31.66 47.01
CA GLU A 13 56.94 31.88 45.65
C GLU A 13 56.74 30.56 44.90
N LEU A 14 57.65 29.60 45.10
CA LEU A 14 57.51 28.25 44.53
C LEU A 14 56.31 27.49 45.12
N ILE A 15 55.96 27.71 46.39
CA ILE A 15 54.79 27.07 47.02
C ILE A 15 53.49 27.68 46.48
N ASP A 16 53.45 29.01 46.35
CA ASP A 16 52.28 29.72 45.84
C ASP A 16 52.01 29.36 44.37
N GLU A 17 53.05 29.29 43.53
CA GLU A 17 52.95 28.87 42.12
C GLU A 17 52.53 27.39 41.99
N LEU A 18 53.00 26.50 42.86
CA LEU A 18 52.61 25.09 42.86
C LEU A 18 51.15 24.91 43.29
N ALA A 19 50.67 25.72 44.25
CA ALA A 19 49.26 25.75 44.63
C ALA A 19 48.37 26.26 43.49
N GLU A 20 48.80 27.32 42.79
CA GLU A 20 48.09 27.86 41.63
C GLU A 20 48.03 26.84 40.48
N LEU A 21 49.15 26.19 40.16
CA LEU A 21 49.18 25.12 39.16
C LEU A 21 48.32 23.92 39.54
N HIS A 22 48.23 23.56 40.82
CA HIS A 22 47.34 22.50 41.27
C HIS A 22 45.87 22.88 41.11
N SER A 23 45.51 24.14 41.39
CA SER A 23 44.16 24.66 41.15
C SER A 23 43.82 24.61 39.66
N GLN A 24 44.69 25.15 38.80
CA GLN A 24 44.49 25.12 37.34
C GLN A 24 44.37 23.69 36.80
N ASN A 25 45.15 22.75 37.32
CA ASN A 25 45.06 21.34 36.93
C ASN A 25 43.76 20.68 37.40
N ALA A 26 43.20 21.07 38.54
CA ALA A 26 41.90 20.57 39.00
C ALA A 26 40.79 21.06 38.07
N ASP A 27 40.78 22.36 37.75
CA ASP A 27 39.79 22.98 36.85
C ASP A 27 39.87 22.39 35.44
N LEU A 28 41.08 22.18 34.91
CA LEU A 28 41.30 21.55 33.60
C LEU A 28 40.78 20.11 33.57
N LYS A 29 40.99 19.33 34.63
CA LYS A 29 40.48 17.96 34.73
C LYS A 29 38.96 17.92 34.72
N GLU A 30 38.32 18.85 35.43
CA GLU A 30 36.86 18.96 35.45
C GLU A 30 36.31 19.36 34.08
N SER A 31 36.94 20.33 33.40
CA SER A 31 36.56 20.73 32.04
C SER A 31 36.71 19.60 31.01
N ILE A 32 37.81 18.84 31.09
CA ILE A 32 38.05 17.68 30.21
C ILE A 32 37.03 16.57 30.49
N ALA A 33 36.74 16.27 31.75
CA ALA A 33 35.72 15.29 32.11
C ALA A 33 34.34 15.66 31.56
N GLY A 34 33.97 16.95 31.64
CA GLY A 34 32.75 17.47 31.04
C GLY A 34 32.72 17.30 29.52
N LYS A 35 33.80 17.63 28.81
CA LYS A 35 33.90 17.45 27.35
C LYS A 35 33.79 15.99 26.93
N ILE A 36 34.50 15.08 27.60
CA ILE A 36 34.45 13.64 27.30
C ILE A 36 33.04 13.11 27.49
N SER A 37 32.35 13.49 28.57
CA SER A 37 30.97 13.06 28.81
C SER A 37 30.01 13.57 27.73
N ALA A 38 30.18 14.81 27.27
CA ALA A 38 29.37 15.38 26.20
C ALA A 38 29.63 14.70 24.85
N GLU A 39 30.90 14.39 24.54
CA GLU A 39 31.30 13.71 23.32
C GLU A 39 30.78 12.26 23.28
N LEU A 40 30.85 11.54 24.41
CA LEU A 40 30.24 10.22 24.57
C LEU A 40 28.72 10.26 24.35
N ALA A 41 28.02 11.21 24.96
CA ALA A 41 26.58 11.35 24.81
C ALA A 41 26.18 11.67 23.35
N ALA A 42 26.95 12.53 22.67
CA ALA A 42 26.73 12.84 21.26
C ALA A 42 26.97 11.62 20.36
N GLU A 43 28.01 10.84 20.63
CA GLU A 43 28.33 9.62 19.88
C GLU A 43 27.28 8.50 20.09
N GLU A 44 26.72 8.39 21.30
CA GLU A 44 25.59 7.50 21.57
C GLU A 44 24.32 7.94 20.83
N ALA A 45 23.97 9.23 20.89
CA ALA A 45 22.83 9.77 20.16
C ALA A 45 22.97 9.60 18.64
N ARG A 46 24.18 9.81 18.10
CA ARG A 46 24.50 9.59 16.67
C ARG A 46 24.28 8.14 16.28
N ARG A 47 24.89 7.20 17.02
CA ARG A 47 24.73 5.75 16.76
C ARG A 47 23.28 5.29 16.86
N TYR A 48 22.51 5.84 17.79
CA TYR A 48 21.08 5.56 17.91
C TYR A 48 20.31 6.04 16.69
N ALA A 49 20.53 7.29 16.24
CA ALA A 49 19.89 7.85 15.06
C ALA A 49 20.24 7.06 13.77
N GLU A 50 21.51 6.71 13.58
CA GLU A 50 21.96 5.86 12.47
C GLU A 50 21.27 4.50 12.49
N SER A 51 21.13 3.89 13.67
CA SER A 51 20.42 2.61 13.81
C SER A 51 18.94 2.71 13.44
N ILE A 52 18.27 3.82 13.77
CA ILE A 52 16.90 4.06 13.33
C ILE A 52 16.84 4.15 11.80
N VAL A 53 17.67 5.01 11.21
CA VAL A 53 17.67 5.24 9.75
C VAL A 53 18.00 3.97 8.96
N GLU A 54 18.92 3.13 9.47
CA GLU A 54 19.29 1.85 8.86
C GLU A 54 18.22 0.76 9.04
N THR A 55 17.39 0.83 10.07
CA THR A 55 16.31 -0.14 10.29
C THR A 55 15.02 0.19 9.54
N VAL A 56 14.82 1.46 9.17
CA VAL A 56 13.69 1.91 8.35
C VAL A 56 13.77 1.27 6.95
N ARG A 57 12.68 0.60 6.55
CA ARG A 57 12.56 -0.10 5.25
C ARG A 57 12.12 0.80 4.09
N ALA A 58 12.25 2.11 4.26
CA ALA A 58 12.02 3.09 3.21
C ALA A 58 13.38 3.66 2.78
N PRO A 59 13.61 3.84 1.47
CA PRO A 59 14.72 4.65 0.99
C PRO A 59 14.69 6.06 1.59
N LEU A 60 15.77 6.42 2.29
CA LEU A 60 15.97 7.74 2.87
C LEU A 60 17.24 8.35 2.29
N LEU A 61 17.17 9.65 2.01
CA LEU A 61 18.23 10.40 1.39
C LEU A 61 18.34 11.79 2.05
N VAL A 62 19.57 12.25 2.26
CA VAL A 62 19.89 13.58 2.77
C VAL A 62 20.66 14.34 1.70
N LEU A 63 20.15 15.52 1.32
CA LEU A 63 20.79 16.43 0.38
C LEU A 63 21.33 17.68 1.09
N ASP A 64 22.38 18.28 0.53
CA ASP A 64 22.79 19.64 0.85
C ASP A 64 21.93 20.70 0.13
N ALA A 65 22.27 21.98 0.32
CA ALA A 65 21.58 23.10 -0.32
C ALA A 65 21.77 23.14 -1.85
N ASP A 66 22.81 22.49 -2.38
CA ASP A 66 23.08 22.36 -3.82
C ASP A 66 22.50 21.04 -4.39
N LEU A 67 21.59 20.38 -3.64
CA LEU A 67 20.97 19.09 -3.98
C LEU A 67 21.97 17.95 -4.23
N LYS A 68 23.14 17.99 -3.60
CA LYS A 68 24.10 16.87 -3.60
C LYS A 68 23.81 15.92 -2.45
N ILE A 69 23.99 14.64 -2.70
CA ILE A 69 23.72 13.58 -1.71
C ILE A 69 24.81 13.58 -0.64
N ILE A 70 24.45 13.96 0.58
CA ILE A 70 25.33 13.85 1.76
C ILE A 70 25.26 12.43 2.34
N SER A 71 24.07 11.84 2.38
CA SER A 71 23.83 10.54 3.00
C SER A 71 22.63 9.84 2.36
N ALA A 72 22.65 8.51 2.34
CA ALA A 72 21.48 7.70 2.02
C ALA A 72 21.56 6.39 2.81
N ASN A 73 20.41 5.87 3.23
CA ASN A 73 20.35 4.62 3.98
C ASN A 73 20.51 3.40 3.07
N ARG A 74 20.76 2.22 3.65
CA ARG A 74 20.91 0.97 2.87
C ARG A 74 19.75 0.66 1.93
N TYR A 75 18.53 1.02 2.31
CA TYR A 75 17.35 0.74 1.51
C TYR A 75 17.30 1.57 0.23
N PHE A 76 17.86 2.78 0.21
CA PHE A 76 18.02 3.55 -1.02
C PHE A 76 18.89 2.81 -2.04
N TYR A 77 20.06 2.34 -1.62
CA TYR A 77 20.97 1.61 -2.51
C TYR A 77 20.35 0.30 -3.02
N ILE A 78 19.65 -0.45 -2.15
CA ILE A 78 19.01 -1.72 -2.52
C ILE A 78 17.84 -1.50 -3.47
N THR A 79 16.92 -0.59 -3.15
CA THR A 79 15.69 -0.37 -3.94
C THR A 79 16.00 0.16 -5.33
N PHE A 80 16.95 1.10 -5.43
CA PHE A 80 17.28 1.75 -6.69
C PHE A 80 18.50 1.17 -7.40
N ASN A 81 19.11 0.12 -6.82
CA ASN A 81 20.26 -0.59 -7.36
C ASN A 81 21.42 0.35 -7.74
N VAL A 82 21.77 1.26 -6.82
CA VAL A 82 22.85 2.24 -6.97
C VAL A 82 23.98 1.99 -5.98
N ILE A 83 25.22 2.32 -6.37
CA ILE A 83 26.42 2.04 -5.58
C ILE A 83 26.76 3.26 -4.71
N PRO A 84 27.03 3.09 -3.40
CA PRO A 84 27.34 4.21 -2.50
C PRO A 84 28.48 5.12 -2.98
N SER A 85 29.57 4.54 -3.50
CA SER A 85 30.74 5.31 -4.00
C SER A 85 30.46 6.14 -5.24
N GLU A 86 29.38 5.83 -5.97
CA GLU A 86 28.94 6.56 -7.17
C GLU A 86 27.71 7.45 -6.90
N THR A 87 27.24 7.46 -5.64
CA THR A 87 26.03 8.17 -5.22
C THR A 87 26.38 9.34 -4.30
N LEU A 88 27.24 9.12 -3.30
CA LEU A 88 27.58 10.15 -2.32
C LEU A 88 28.38 11.29 -2.96
N GLY A 89 28.00 12.53 -2.66
CA GLY A 89 28.58 13.76 -3.20
C GLY A 89 28.10 14.11 -4.61
N CYS A 90 27.37 13.24 -5.29
CA CYS A 90 26.78 13.51 -6.59
C CYS A 90 25.52 14.37 -6.47
N PHE A 91 25.27 15.17 -7.50
CA PHE A 91 23.99 15.87 -7.66
C PHE A 91 22.89 14.84 -7.91
N ILE A 92 21.75 14.96 -7.22
CA ILE A 92 20.70 13.93 -7.24
C ILE A 92 20.28 13.54 -8.66
N TYR A 93 20.16 14.50 -9.58
CA TYR A 93 19.73 14.24 -10.96
C TYR A 93 20.76 13.53 -11.82
N ASP A 94 22.02 13.45 -11.40
CA ASP A 94 23.07 12.73 -12.14
C ASP A 94 23.20 11.25 -11.71
N VAL A 95 22.52 10.86 -10.64
CA VAL A 95 22.63 9.53 -10.04
C VAL A 95 21.96 8.46 -10.90
N GLY A 96 22.57 7.28 -10.94
CA GLY A 96 21.99 6.11 -11.59
C GLY A 96 21.77 6.30 -13.09
N ASN A 97 22.74 6.88 -13.79
CA ASN A 97 22.62 7.23 -15.22
C ASN A 97 21.48 8.25 -15.49
N LYS A 98 21.38 9.28 -14.65
CA LYS A 98 20.39 10.36 -14.74
C LYS A 98 18.93 9.94 -14.63
N GLN A 99 18.65 8.76 -14.08
CA GLN A 99 17.27 8.28 -13.88
C GLN A 99 16.50 9.13 -12.85
N TRP A 100 17.21 9.89 -12.02
CA TRP A 100 16.60 10.82 -11.08
C TRP A 100 16.31 12.20 -11.67
N ASP A 101 16.68 12.46 -12.93
CA ASP A 101 16.34 13.68 -13.66
C ASP A 101 14.86 13.68 -14.10
N ILE A 102 13.97 13.70 -13.12
CA ILE A 102 12.52 13.60 -13.30
C ILE A 102 11.95 15.02 -13.25
N PRO A 103 11.22 15.50 -14.29
CA PRO A 103 10.68 16.86 -14.32
C PRO A 103 9.87 17.23 -13.08
N LEU A 104 9.02 16.30 -12.61
CA LEU A 104 8.23 16.52 -11.40
C LEU A 104 9.11 16.59 -10.15
N LEU A 105 10.16 15.76 -10.03
CA LEU A 105 11.07 15.83 -8.88
C LEU A 105 11.83 17.18 -8.83
N ARG A 106 12.17 17.75 -10.00
CA ARG A 106 12.77 19.08 -10.07
C ARG A 106 11.83 20.14 -9.54
N GLU A 107 10.59 20.17 -10.04
CA GLU A 107 9.57 21.10 -9.54
C GLU A 107 9.41 20.98 -8.02
N LEU A 108 9.35 19.76 -7.48
CA LEU A 108 9.24 19.54 -6.04
C LEU A 108 10.43 20.09 -5.24
N LEU A 109 11.66 19.86 -5.69
CA LEU A 109 12.88 20.23 -4.94
C LEU A 109 13.33 21.67 -5.19
N GLU A 110 13.13 22.20 -6.39
CA GLU A 110 13.62 23.51 -6.83
C GLU A 110 12.56 24.61 -6.61
N ASP A 111 11.26 24.31 -6.73
CA ASP A 111 10.20 25.30 -6.63
C ASP A 111 9.38 25.15 -5.34
N ILE A 112 8.83 23.95 -5.08
CA ILE A 112 7.87 23.78 -3.97
C ILE A 112 8.55 23.76 -2.61
N LEU A 113 9.63 22.98 -2.47
CA LEU A 113 10.29 22.80 -1.17
C LEU A 113 10.90 24.09 -0.60
N PRO A 114 11.57 24.96 -1.40
CA PRO A 114 12.08 26.23 -0.88
C PRO A 114 11.01 27.20 -0.40
N GLU A 115 9.79 27.14 -0.96
CA GLU A 115 8.66 27.99 -0.53
C GLU A 115 7.95 27.43 0.70
N LYS A 116 7.77 26.11 0.80
CA LYS A 116 6.94 25.48 1.82
C LYS A 116 7.70 24.85 2.99
N GLU A 117 9.03 24.77 2.90
CA GLU A 117 9.94 24.05 3.82
C GLU A 117 9.68 22.53 3.91
N ALA A 118 8.55 22.04 3.41
CA ALA A 118 8.07 20.69 3.56
C ALA A 118 7.04 20.33 2.49
N PHE A 119 7.02 19.05 2.07
CA PHE A 119 5.91 18.47 1.32
C PHE A 119 5.71 17.00 1.67
N ASP A 120 4.48 16.50 1.50
CA ASP A 120 4.08 15.14 1.86
C ASP A 120 3.27 14.47 0.76
N ASP A 121 3.42 13.14 0.65
CA ASP A 121 2.65 12.23 -0.21
C ASP A 121 2.59 12.65 -1.67
N PHE A 122 3.66 13.26 -2.19
CA PHE A 122 3.72 13.62 -3.61
C PHE A 122 4.01 12.40 -4.46
N GLU A 123 3.04 12.00 -5.27
CA GLU A 123 3.15 10.83 -6.14
C GLU A 123 3.95 11.14 -7.41
N VAL A 124 4.98 10.35 -7.65
CA VAL A 124 5.84 10.42 -8.84
C VAL A 124 5.94 9.03 -9.47
N ALA A 125 5.57 8.94 -10.75
CA ALA A 125 5.77 7.74 -11.54
C ALA A 125 6.99 7.89 -12.44
N HIS A 126 7.84 6.86 -12.50
CA HIS A 126 9.04 6.86 -13.34
C HIS A 126 9.45 5.46 -13.78
N ASP A 127 10.01 5.36 -14.98
CA ASP A 127 10.54 4.11 -15.54
C ASP A 127 12.06 4.06 -15.37
N PHE A 128 12.51 3.28 -14.40
CA PHE A 128 13.93 3.11 -14.11
C PHE A 128 14.55 2.03 -14.99
N GLN A 129 15.74 2.30 -15.52
CA GLN A 129 16.53 1.33 -16.26
C GLN A 129 17.05 0.24 -15.30
N GLY A 130 16.54 -0.98 -15.45
CA GLY A 130 16.97 -2.17 -14.71
C GLY A 130 16.01 -2.64 -13.61
N ILE A 131 15.28 -1.74 -12.97
CA ILE A 131 14.26 -2.10 -11.95
C ILE A 131 12.82 -1.89 -12.42
N GLY A 132 12.62 -1.26 -13.58
CA GLY A 132 11.33 -1.11 -14.25
C GLY A 132 10.50 0.08 -13.74
N HIS A 133 9.20 0.03 -14.04
CA HIS A 133 8.24 1.06 -13.66
C HIS A 133 8.08 1.13 -12.14
N LYS A 134 8.11 2.35 -11.60
CA LYS A 134 7.89 2.64 -10.19
C LYS A 134 6.92 3.78 -10.00
N VAL A 135 6.00 3.63 -9.05
CA VAL A 135 5.18 4.69 -8.49
C VAL A 135 5.64 4.93 -7.07
N MET A 136 6.05 6.16 -6.78
CA MET A 136 6.70 6.53 -5.53
C MET A 136 5.94 7.67 -4.85
N LEU A 137 5.80 7.61 -3.53
CA LEU A 137 5.41 8.76 -2.72
C LEU A 137 6.66 9.42 -2.16
N LEU A 138 6.78 10.72 -2.38
CA LEU A 138 7.89 11.54 -1.95
C LEU A 138 7.45 12.44 -0.80
N ASN A 139 8.24 12.40 0.27
CA ASN A 139 8.13 13.31 1.40
C ASN A 139 9.45 14.04 1.56
N ALA A 140 9.43 15.36 1.67
CA ALA A 140 10.63 16.11 1.95
C ALA A 140 10.45 17.12 3.07
N ARG A 141 11.55 17.37 3.81
CA ARG A 141 11.65 18.39 4.85
C ARG A 141 12.99 19.10 4.73
N GLN A 142 12.96 20.42 4.75
CA GLN A 142 14.16 21.23 4.88
C GLN A 142 14.50 21.41 6.36
N VAL A 143 15.75 21.15 6.72
CA VAL A 143 16.26 21.26 8.08
C VAL A 143 17.49 22.15 8.09
N TYR A 144 17.49 23.16 8.96
CA TYR A 144 18.66 24.00 9.17
C TYR A 144 19.47 23.51 10.37
N ARG A 145 20.73 23.19 10.12
CA ARG A 145 21.69 22.76 11.13
C ARG A 145 22.54 23.92 11.61
N LYS A 146 22.29 24.36 12.84
CA LYS A 146 22.99 25.49 13.48
C LYS A 146 24.48 25.22 13.70
N ASP A 147 24.87 23.96 13.85
CA ASP A 147 26.25 23.56 14.14
C ASP A 147 27.19 23.72 12.94
N ILE A 148 26.66 23.61 11.73
CA ILE A 148 27.41 23.76 10.47
C ILE A 148 26.92 24.94 9.62
N ASP A 149 25.99 25.74 10.15
CA ASP A 149 25.35 26.87 9.47
C ASP A 149 24.88 26.50 8.05
N ALA A 150 24.23 25.34 7.91
CA ALA A 150 23.87 24.79 6.61
C ALA A 150 22.43 24.28 6.58
N ARG A 151 21.79 24.43 5.42
CA ARG A 151 20.49 23.82 5.12
C ARG A 151 20.72 22.43 4.54
N MET A 152 19.87 21.50 4.95
CA MET A 152 19.81 20.15 4.41
C MET A 152 18.38 19.82 4.03
N ILE A 153 18.20 18.89 3.12
CA ILE A 153 16.90 18.36 2.74
C ILE A 153 16.88 16.88 3.11
N LEU A 154 15.89 16.49 3.90
CA LEU A 154 15.58 15.09 4.18
C LEU A 154 14.52 14.65 3.18
N LEU A 155 14.82 13.68 2.35
CA LEU A 155 13.92 13.08 1.37
C LEU A 155 13.63 11.63 1.77
N ALA A 156 12.36 11.30 1.94
CA ALA A 156 11.88 9.95 2.15
C ALA A 156 11.06 9.51 0.93
N ILE A 157 11.29 8.28 0.50
CA ILE A 157 10.69 7.73 -0.72
C ILE A 157 10.01 6.43 -0.35
N GLU A 158 8.73 6.30 -0.65
CA GLU A 158 7.97 5.06 -0.47
C GLU A 158 7.58 4.50 -1.84
N ASP A 159 7.99 3.27 -2.13
CA ASP A 159 7.56 2.56 -3.34
C ASP A 159 6.14 1.99 -3.12
N VAL A 160 5.16 2.59 -3.79
CA VAL A 160 3.74 2.19 -3.75
C VAL A 160 3.30 1.48 -5.02
N THR A 161 4.24 1.05 -5.87
CA THR A 161 3.95 0.44 -7.18
C THR A 161 3.03 -0.77 -7.05
N GLU A 162 3.36 -1.70 -6.15
CA GLU A 162 2.56 -2.92 -5.98
C GLU A 162 1.18 -2.62 -5.41
N ARG A 163 1.10 -1.66 -4.48
CA ARG A 163 -0.18 -1.19 -3.95
C ARG A 163 -1.07 -0.61 -5.05
N ARG A 164 -0.53 0.29 -5.88
CA ARG A 164 -1.25 0.88 -7.03
C ARG A 164 -1.65 -0.17 -8.06
N ARG A 165 -0.78 -1.16 -8.31
CA ARG A 165 -1.09 -2.28 -9.22
C ARG A 165 -2.26 -3.12 -8.69
N LEU A 166 -2.27 -3.47 -7.40
CA LEU A 166 -3.34 -4.24 -6.79
C LEU A 166 -4.65 -3.45 -6.76
N GLU A 167 -4.61 -2.15 -6.44
CA GLU A 167 -5.76 -1.25 -6.51
C GLU A 167 -6.34 -1.18 -7.94
N ALA A 168 -5.48 -1.05 -8.96
CA ALA A 168 -5.89 -1.03 -10.35
C ALA A 168 -6.51 -2.37 -10.80
N LEU A 169 -5.91 -3.51 -10.45
CA LEU A 169 -6.43 -4.84 -10.76
C LEU A 169 -7.78 -5.09 -10.07
N LEU A 170 -7.94 -4.64 -8.83
CA LEU A 170 -9.21 -4.73 -8.12
C LEU A 170 -10.28 -3.90 -8.86
N ASN A 171 -9.99 -2.63 -9.16
CA ASN A 171 -10.93 -1.76 -9.88
C ASN A 171 -11.30 -2.32 -11.25
N GLU A 172 -10.33 -2.82 -12.02
CA GLU A 172 -10.59 -3.44 -13.32
C GLU A 172 -11.49 -4.68 -13.17
N SER A 173 -11.25 -5.51 -12.16
CA SER A 173 -12.08 -6.69 -11.89
C SER A 173 -13.50 -6.30 -11.45
N GLU A 174 -13.66 -5.24 -10.64
CA GLU A 174 -14.96 -4.73 -10.20
C GLU A 174 -15.75 -4.12 -11.35
N GLU A 175 -15.10 -3.33 -12.21
CA GLU A 175 -15.73 -2.77 -13.41
C GLU A 175 -16.14 -3.87 -14.38
N ARG A 176 -15.28 -4.86 -14.60
CA ARG A 176 -15.58 -6.00 -15.45
C ARG A 176 -16.78 -6.77 -14.91
N PHE A 177 -16.79 -7.09 -13.61
CA PHE A 177 -17.93 -7.74 -12.96
C PHE A 177 -19.20 -6.91 -13.11
N ARG A 178 -19.15 -5.60 -12.85
CA ARG A 178 -20.29 -4.70 -12.98
C ARG A 178 -20.86 -4.72 -14.40
N ARG A 179 -20.00 -4.61 -15.42
CA ARG A 179 -20.43 -4.63 -16.83
C ARG A 179 -21.09 -5.97 -17.17
N LEU A 180 -20.49 -7.10 -16.78
CA LEU A 180 -21.06 -8.43 -17.07
C LEU A 180 -22.39 -8.65 -16.34
N PHE A 181 -22.47 -8.22 -15.08
CA PHE A 181 -23.69 -8.31 -14.28
C PHE A 181 -24.82 -7.46 -14.87
N GLU A 182 -24.56 -6.18 -15.18
CA GLU A 182 -25.57 -5.23 -15.69
C GLU A 182 -26.02 -5.53 -17.11
N THR A 183 -25.15 -6.10 -17.96
CA THR A 183 -25.45 -6.38 -19.37
C THR A 183 -25.87 -7.82 -19.65
N ALA A 184 -25.88 -8.69 -18.63
CA ALA A 184 -26.34 -10.07 -18.78
C ALA A 184 -27.81 -10.12 -19.22
N ASN A 185 -28.11 -11.01 -20.16
CA ASN A 185 -29.48 -11.27 -20.62
C ASN A 185 -30.27 -12.14 -19.64
N ASP A 186 -29.55 -13.01 -18.90
CA ASP A 186 -30.14 -13.86 -17.87
C ASP A 186 -30.30 -13.04 -16.58
N GLY A 187 -31.38 -13.31 -15.85
CA GLY A 187 -31.60 -12.69 -14.55
C GLY A 187 -30.60 -13.23 -13.54
N ILE A 188 -29.90 -12.36 -12.83
CA ILE A 188 -28.93 -12.73 -11.81
C ILE A 188 -29.30 -12.03 -10.51
N VAL A 189 -29.45 -12.81 -9.43
CA VAL A 189 -29.56 -12.29 -8.06
C VAL A 189 -28.48 -12.90 -7.16
N LEU A 190 -27.97 -12.10 -6.24
CA LEU A 190 -26.95 -12.48 -5.27
C LEU A 190 -27.60 -12.65 -3.90
N LEU A 191 -27.45 -13.83 -3.29
CA LEU A 191 -28.02 -14.15 -1.98
C LEU A 191 -26.92 -14.17 -0.91
N GLU A 192 -27.21 -13.65 0.27
CA GLU A 192 -26.35 -13.87 1.43
C GLU A 192 -26.48 -15.32 1.96
N LYS A 193 -25.38 -15.86 2.49
CA LYS A 193 -25.34 -17.25 2.99
C LYS A 193 -26.01 -17.46 4.35
N GLY A 194 -26.39 -16.39 5.06
CA GLY A 194 -27.04 -16.47 6.37
C GLY A 194 -28.50 -16.87 6.25
N GLU A 195 -29.32 -15.98 5.71
CA GLU A 195 -30.78 -16.14 5.64
C GLU A 195 -31.30 -16.31 4.19
N GLY A 196 -30.40 -16.29 3.20
CA GLY A 196 -30.81 -16.40 1.78
C GLY A 196 -31.47 -15.14 1.23
N LYS A 197 -31.26 -14.00 1.89
CA LYS A 197 -31.78 -12.70 1.43
C LYS A 197 -31.02 -12.20 0.23
N ILE A 198 -31.74 -11.55 -0.68
CA ILE A 198 -31.18 -10.93 -1.86
C ILE A 198 -30.39 -9.68 -1.45
N THR A 199 -29.16 -9.61 -1.91
CA THR A 199 -28.27 -8.45 -1.72
C THR A 199 -28.16 -7.61 -2.98
N HIS A 200 -28.25 -8.24 -4.15
CA HIS A 200 -28.16 -7.58 -5.45
C HIS A 200 -29.04 -8.30 -6.48
N ALA A 201 -29.60 -7.55 -7.43
CA ALA A 201 -30.32 -8.02 -8.60
C ALA A 201 -29.83 -7.25 -9.82
N ASN A 202 -29.64 -7.92 -10.96
CA ASN A 202 -29.28 -7.25 -12.20
C ASN A 202 -30.54 -6.76 -12.97
N PRO A 203 -30.39 -5.87 -13.97
CA PRO A 203 -31.53 -5.35 -14.73
C PRO A 203 -32.36 -6.43 -15.44
N ALA A 204 -31.73 -7.53 -15.87
CA ALA A 204 -32.46 -8.65 -16.47
C ALA A 204 -33.36 -9.36 -15.45
N ALA A 205 -32.93 -9.52 -14.20
CA ALA A 205 -33.76 -10.08 -13.12
C ALA A 205 -34.93 -9.15 -12.81
N GLU A 206 -34.69 -7.83 -12.75
CA GLU A 206 -35.76 -6.85 -12.55
C GLU A 206 -36.81 -6.93 -13.68
N LYS A 207 -36.35 -7.03 -14.92
CA LYS A 207 -37.23 -7.14 -16.09
C LYS A 207 -37.99 -8.47 -16.12
N LEU A 208 -37.34 -9.58 -15.74
CA LEU A 208 -37.94 -10.91 -15.70
C LEU A 208 -39.01 -11.02 -14.59
N LEU A 209 -38.66 -10.55 -13.39
CA LEU A 209 -39.49 -10.71 -12.19
C LEU A 209 -40.51 -9.58 -12.02
N GLY A 210 -40.23 -8.41 -12.60
CA GLY A 210 -41.04 -7.20 -12.47
C GLY A 210 -40.85 -6.45 -11.14
N PHE A 211 -39.90 -6.88 -10.30
CA PHE A 211 -39.53 -6.21 -9.06
C PHE A 211 -38.29 -5.35 -9.29
N THR A 212 -38.29 -4.14 -8.76
CA THR A 212 -37.09 -3.29 -8.77
C THR A 212 -36.03 -3.84 -7.80
N ARG A 213 -34.77 -3.43 -7.95
CA ARG A 213 -33.70 -3.77 -7.00
C ARG A 213 -34.08 -3.39 -5.58
N GLU A 214 -34.63 -2.19 -5.37
CA GLU A 214 -35.01 -1.70 -4.04
C GLU A 214 -36.10 -2.56 -3.40
N GLU A 215 -37.00 -3.12 -4.20
CA GLU A 215 -38.04 -4.04 -3.75
C GLU A 215 -37.53 -5.48 -3.58
N SER A 216 -36.46 -5.86 -4.28
CA SER A 216 -35.91 -7.22 -4.23
C SER A 216 -34.92 -7.39 -3.08
N VAL A 217 -34.09 -6.38 -2.81
CA VAL A 217 -33.03 -6.44 -1.80
C VAL A 217 -33.63 -6.56 -0.39
N GLY A 218 -33.08 -7.49 0.40
CA GLY A 218 -33.53 -7.81 1.75
C GLY A 218 -34.62 -8.88 1.82
N ASN A 219 -35.29 -9.17 0.71
CA ASN A 219 -36.29 -10.22 0.60
C ASN A 219 -35.66 -11.55 0.17
N THR A 220 -36.36 -12.65 0.44
CA THR A 220 -36.03 -13.99 -0.03
C THR A 220 -36.55 -14.22 -1.44
N LEU A 221 -36.02 -15.23 -2.14
CA LEU A 221 -36.52 -15.62 -3.46
C LEU A 221 -38.04 -15.90 -3.47
N GLN A 222 -38.57 -16.48 -2.40
CA GLN A 222 -39.99 -16.83 -2.28
C GLN A 222 -40.89 -15.58 -2.21
N GLU A 223 -40.44 -14.54 -1.51
CA GLU A 223 -41.17 -13.29 -1.34
C GLU A 223 -41.27 -12.48 -2.63
N ILE A 224 -40.30 -12.64 -3.54
CA ILE A 224 -40.31 -12.03 -4.89
C ILE A 224 -40.95 -12.95 -5.95
N GLY A 225 -41.71 -13.96 -5.52
CA GLY A 225 -42.53 -14.81 -6.39
C GLY A 225 -41.80 -15.98 -7.03
N VAL A 226 -40.54 -16.26 -6.66
CA VAL A 226 -39.82 -17.45 -7.10
C VAL A 226 -40.22 -18.63 -6.21
N SER A 227 -41.01 -19.55 -6.73
CA SER A 227 -41.51 -20.71 -5.97
C SER A 227 -40.47 -21.83 -5.92
N LEU A 228 -39.29 -21.50 -5.40
CA LEU A 228 -38.21 -22.45 -5.16
C LEU A 228 -38.35 -23.00 -3.74
N ASP A 229 -38.69 -24.28 -3.62
CA ASP A 229 -38.64 -24.98 -2.33
C ASP A 229 -37.19 -25.33 -2.00
N LEU A 230 -36.55 -24.43 -1.25
CA LEU A 230 -35.20 -24.63 -0.73
C LEU A 230 -35.18 -25.56 0.50
N GLY A 231 -36.34 -26.07 0.94
CA GLY A 231 -36.48 -26.89 2.14
C GLY A 231 -35.79 -26.25 3.34
N ASP A 232 -34.88 -27.00 3.97
CA ASP A 232 -33.91 -26.43 4.90
C ASP A 232 -32.81 -25.70 4.11
N PHE A 233 -32.85 -24.36 4.14
CA PHE A 233 -31.85 -23.51 3.50
C PHE A 233 -30.42 -23.91 3.91
N HIS A 234 -30.20 -24.29 5.18
CA HIS A 234 -28.90 -24.71 5.66
C HIS A 234 -28.44 -26.01 4.99
N ALA A 235 -29.33 -26.98 4.83
CA ALA A 235 -29.05 -28.22 4.11
C ALA A 235 -28.73 -27.94 2.62
N THR A 236 -29.48 -27.04 1.99
CA THR A 236 -29.24 -26.62 0.61
C THR A 236 -27.89 -25.92 0.46
N MET A 237 -27.50 -25.05 1.40
CA MET A 237 -26.18 -24.41 1.43
C MET A 237 -25.04 -25.42 1.65
N GLN A 238 -25.22 -26.42 2.52
CA GLN A 238 -24.24 -27.50 2.67
C GLN A 238 -24.07 -28.30 1.39
N ASN A 239 -25.18 -28.62 0.71
CA ASN A 239 -25.17 -29.32 -0.57
C ASN A 239 -24.47 -28.48 -1.65
N LEU A 240 -24.73 -27.17 -1.68
CA LEU A 240 -24.14 -26.22 -2.60
C LEU A 240 -22.62 -26.08 -2.37
N ASN A 241 -22.18 -25.94 -1.11
CA ASN A 241 -20.75 -25.91 -0.75
C ASN A 241 -20.04 -27.20 -1.16
N LYS A 242 -20.70 -28.36 -1.05
CA LYS A 242 -20.11 -29.66 -1.39
C LYS A 242 -20.02 -29.91 -2.90
N ASN A 243 -21.04 -29.47 -3.66
CA ASN A 243 -21.15 -29.76 -5.09
C ASN A 243 -20.73 -28.61 -6.00
N GLY A 244 -20.61 -27.39 -5.47
CA GLY A 244 -20.28 -26.15 -6.18
C GLY A 244 -21.45 -25.51 -6.94
N MET A 245 -22.41 -26.31 -7.42
CA MET A 245 -23.58 -25.84 -8.15
C MET A 245 -24.80 -26.74 -7.90
N ILE A 246 -25.99 -26.14 -7.85
CA ILE A 246 -27.30 -26.82 -7.83
C ILE A 246 -28.15 -26.24 -8.96
N MET A 247 -28.91 -27.10 -9.62
CA MET A 247 -29.82 -26.72 -10.72
C MET A 247 -31.24 -27.15 -10.35
N TYR A 248 -32.19 -26.27 -10.60
CA TYR A 248 -33.62 -26.51 -10.47
C TYR A 248 -34.25 -26.21 -11.82
N ASP A 249 -34.96 -27.19 -12.36
CA ASP A 249 -35.60 -27.10 -13.67
C ASP A 249 -37.07 -26.70 -13.51
N ASP A 250 -37.61 -25.98 -14.51
CA ASP A 250 -39.03 -25.63 -14.62
C ASP A 250 -39.59 -25.00 -13.33
N VAL A 251 -38.83 -24.09 -12.69
CA VAL A 251 -39.24 -23.44 -11.45
C VAL A 251 -40.32 -22.41 -11.76
N PRO A 252 -41.53 -22.52 -11.16
CA PRO A 252 -42.59 -21.57 -11.41
C PRO A 252 -42.29 -20.25 -10.69
N VAL A 253 -42.25 -19.19 -11.48
CA VAL A 253 -42.02 -17.82 -11.02
C VAL A 253 -43.26 -16.99 -11.31
N LYS A 254 -43.77 -16.33 -10.27
CA LYS A 254 -44.87 -15.39 -10.36
C LYS A 254 -44.30 -13.98 -10.37
N THR A 255 -44.43 -13.29 -11.50
CA THR A 255 -43.98 -11.90 -11.62
C THR A 255 -44.86 -10.97 -10.79
N LYS A 256 -44.37 -9.75 -10.55
CA LYS A 256 -45.14 -8.70 -9.85
C LYS A 256 -46.49 -8.38 -10.51
N THR A 257 -46.60 -8.52 -11.83
CA THR A 257 -47.86 -8.30 -12.58
C THR A 257 -48.83 -9.48 -12.47
N GLY A 258 -48.40 -10.60 -11.85
CA GLY A 258 -49.19 -11.81 -11.65
C GLY A 258 -49.06 -12.86 -12.76
N GLU A 259 -48.20 -12.63 -13.76
CA GLU A 259 -47.88 -13.60 -14.80
C GLU A 259 -47.05 -14.76 -14.23
N HIS A 260 -47.29 -15.97 -14.74
CA HIS A 260 -46.54 -17.17 -14.33
C HIS A 260 -45.59 -17.57 -15.46
N ILE A 261 -44.31 -17.71 -15.11
CA ILE A 261 -43.22 -18.05 -16.02
C ILE A 261 -42.48 -19.24 -15.41
N ASP A 262 -42.29 -20.30 -16.18
CA ASP A 262 -41.39 -21.38 -15.78
C ASP A 262 -39.96 -21.03 -16.22
N THR A 263 -39.02 -21.08 -15.28
CA THR A 263 -37.61 -20.76 -15.54
C THR A 263 -36.70 -21.76 -14.84
N ASP A 264 -35.58 -22.05 -15.49
CA ASP A 264 -34.52 -22.81 -14.85
C ASP A 264 -33.72 -21.89 -13.92
N ILE A 265 -33.34 -22.41 -12.76
CA ILE A 265 -32.58 -21.68 -11.73
C ILE A 265 -31.31 -22.43 -11.39
N TYR A 266 -30.17 -21.73 -11.51
CA TYR A 266 -28.87 -22.23 -11.09
C TYR A 266 -28.39 -21.51 -9.85
N LEU A 267 -28.11 -22.25 -8.78
CA LEU A 267 -27.40 -21.76 -7.62
C LEU A 267 -25.92 -22.11 -7.74
N VAL A 268 -25.04 -21.13 -7.64
CA VAL A 268 -23.59 -21.30 -7.68
C VAL A 268 -22.97 -20.73 -6.41
N ASP A 269 -22.09 -21.50 -5.78
CA ASP A 269 -21.39 -21.04 -4.58
C ASP A 269 -20.28 -20.03 -4.91
N ARG A 270 -20.24 -18.92 -4.19
CA ARG A 270 -19.08 -18.03 -4.06
C ARG A 270 -18.71 -17.93 -2.59
N ALA A 271 -17.44 -17.67 -2.29
CA ALA A 271 -16.93 -17.70 -0.91
C ALA A 271 -17.82 -17.00 0.15
N ARG A 272 -18.48 -15.88 -0.20
CA ARG A 272 -19.38 -15.13 0.68
C ARG A 272 -20.85 -15.06 0.25
N LEU A 273 -21.18 -15.36 -1.00
CA LEU A 273 -22.51 -15.14 -1.59
C LEU A 273 -22.92 -16.35 -2.43
N VAL A 274 -24.22 -16.49 -2.69
CA VAL A 274 -24.74 -17.46 -3.67
C VAL A 274 -25.26 -16.70 -4.87
N HIS A 275 -24.85 -17.10 -6.06
CA HIS A 275 -25.39 -16.55 -7.30
C HIS A 275 -26.56 -17.42 -7.77
N ALA A 276 -27.72 -16.82 -7.96
CA ALA A 276 -28.88 -17.44 -8.56
C ALA A 276 -29.10 -16.87 -9.98
N ILE A 277 -29.03 -17.73 -11.00
CA ILE A 277 -29.20 -17.36 -12.41
C ILE A 277 -30.54 -17.89 -12.92
N PHE A 278 -31.34 -17.03 -13.53
CA PHE A 278 -32.67 -17.26 -14.09
C PHE A 278 -32.60 -17.06 -15.60
N GLY A 279 -33.01 -18.07 -16.38
CA GLY A 279 -32.97 -17.96 -17.83
C GLY A 279 -34.03 -18.82 -18.54
N THR A 280 -34.45 -18.36 -19.71
CA THR A 280 -35.45 -19.02 -20.58
C THR A 280 -34.88 -19.45 -21.95
N PHE A 281 -33.55 -19.35 -22.15
CA PHE A 281 -32.87 -19.44 -23.46
C PHE A 281 -31.63 -20.41 -23.44
N PRO A 282 -30.98 -20.75 -24.59
CA PRO A 282 -30.15 -21.96 -24.73
C PRO A 282 -28.81 -21.98 -23.96
N SER A 283 -28.41 -20.90 -23.29
CA SER A 283 -27.26 -20.84 -22.37
C SER A 283 -27.41 -21.82 -21.21
N VAL A 284 -28.60 -21.85 -20.63
CA VAL A 284 -29.08 -22.78 -19.59
C VAL A 284 -29.00 -24.23 -20.07
N ASN A 285 -29.57 -24.52 -21.24
CA ASN A 285 -29.53 -25.86 -21.85
C ASN A 285 -28.10 -26.33 -22.17
N TRP A 286 -27.18 -25.42 -22.51
CA TRP A 286 -25.77 -25.74 -22.72
C TRP A 286 -25.05 -26.07 -21.40
N LEU A 287 -25.30 -25.31 -20.34
CA LEU A 287 -24.75 -25.55 -19.00
C LEU A 287 -25.22 -26.92 -18.47
N LYS A 288 -26.53 -27.17 -18.55
CA LYS A 288 -27.17 -28.45 -18.20
C LYS A 288 -26.53 -29.63 -18.94
N LYS A 289 -26.47 -29.56 -20.27
CA LYS A 289 -25.93 -30.62 -21.13
C LYS A 289 -24.44 -30.91 -20.89
N ASN A 290 -23.64 -29.92 -20.52
CA ASN A 290 -22.22 -30.14 -20.21
C ASN A 290 -22.00 -30.60 -18.77
N TYR A 291 -22.80 -30.14 -17.82
CA TYR A 291 -22.75 -30.58 -16.43
C TYR A 291 -23.17 -32.05 -16.29
N GLU A 292 -24.29 -32.45 -16.91
CA GLU A 292 -24.77 -33.84 -16.96
C GLU A 292 -23.78 -34.80 -17.63
N LYS A 293 -22.99 -34.30 -18.60
CA LYS A 293 -21.91 -35.07 -19.25
C LYS A 293 -20.61 -35.14 -18.43
N GLY A 294 -20.63 -34.71 -17.17
CA GLY A 294 -19.47 -34.75 -16.28
C GLY A 294 -18.39 -33.71 -16.59
N LYS A 295 -18.62 -32.76 -17.52
CA LYS A 295 -17.66 -31.72 -17.90
C LYS A 295 -17.69 -30.53 -16.93
N ARG A 296 -17.58 -30.83 -15.63
CA ARG A 296 -17.70 -29.82 -14.56
C ARG A 296 -16.67 -28.69 -14.68
N SER A 297 -15.46 -28.98 -15.16
CA SER A 297 -14.41 -27.97 -15.38
C SER A 297 -14.74 -26.98 -16.51
N ILE A 298 -15.42 -27.42 -17.58
CA ILE A 298 -15.82 -26.57 -18.71
C ILE A 298 -17.00 -25.67 -18.31
N VAL A 299 -17.94 -26.22 -17.54
CA VAL A 299 -19.04 -25.44 -16.94
C VAL A 299 -18.48 -24.40 -15.98
N TRP A 300 -17.51 -24.77 -15.12
CA TRP A 300 -16.79 -23.85 -14.25
C TRP A 300 -16.07 -22.75 -15.04
N TRP A 301 -15.37 -23.12 -16.11
CA TRP A 301 -14.66 -22.15 -16.96
C TRP A 301 -15.62 -21.17 -17.62
N TRP A 302 -16.79 -21.64 -18.08
CA TRP A 302 -17.82 -20.80 -18.70
C TRP A 302 -18.49 -19.85 -17.70
N ILE A 303 -18.83 -20.34 -16.51
CA ILE A 303 -19.36 -19.52 -15.40
C ILE A 303 -18.32 -18.48 -14.96
N THR A 304 -17.04 -18.87 -14.90
CA THR A 304 -15.93 -17.96 -14.56
C THR A 304 -15.65 -16.95 -15.67
N LEU A 305 -15.90 -17.29 -16.94
CA LEU A 305 -15.75 -16.38 -18.09
C LEU A 305 -16.87 -15.33 -18.18
N LEU A 306 -18.06 -15.66 -17.68
CA LEU A 306 -19.21 -14.77 -17.49
C LEU A 306 -19.09 -13.87 -16.25
N MET A 307 -18.08 -14.10 -15.40
CA MET A 307 -17.74 -13.31 -14.20
C MET A 307 -16.53 -12.42 -14.44
#